data_AF-A0A7S2W9N7-F1
#
_entry.id   AF-A0A7S2W9N7-F1
#
_cell.length_a   1.000
_cell.length_b   1.000
_cell.length_c   1.000
_cell.angle_alpha   90.00
_cell.angle_beta   90.00
_cell.angle_gamma   90.00
#
_symmetry.space_group_name_H-M   'P 1'
#
loop_
_entity.id
_entity.type
_entity.pdbx_description
1 polymer ?
#
loop_
_entity_poly.entity_id
_entity_poly.type
_entity_poly.pdbx_seq_one_letter_code
_entity_poly.pdbx_strand_id
1 'polypeptide(L)'
;HYLCVEQWRCRSNHPTARNGLNCETCEGVYTLPPPPSRPVGQTHDDWEAMPPHVLAALRRPHITWQVVAAIVRRRWLRPLAPVIISPIVALYCRARRLLKKRGVSRRRWACSLCRRRARWKCVRCLRSYYCSRQCQNVSWHIVHKHVCYKPARFWWSVVVYGVTTIACFPGIFKDPFIYDLGVLSLLASFTITGIIGGGVAQCLKKFNGVDIRGRALEAIVVLSTLLLAWITWGLVWAFFGESNQCLGVNFLFSSRSDINQKPHVGIHLTTLHSLFFRPAKVLISMLDKMLFKTGPHITKIICSNNTEITENDACLRMARNANPDFFLSDTDGPKCTADLNLVTAVWFTASAVLVSGQLFKRRERERRAAGRHRPHQD
;
A
#
# COMPACT_ATOMS: atom_id res chain seq x y z
N HIS A 1 -3.77 19.98 -18.89
CA HIS A 1 -4.97 19.26 -18.37
C HIS A 1 -5.06 19.23 -16.86
N TYR A 2 -4.58 18.17 -16.20
CA TYR A 2 -4.57 18.11 -14.73
C TYR A 2 -3.77 19.29 -14.16
N LEU A 3 -2.65 19.66 -14.80
CA LEU A 3 -1.87 20.85 -14.45
C LEU A 3 -2.64 22.16 -14.64
N CYS A 4 -3.30 22.42 -15.77
CA CYS A 4 -4.18 23.59 -15.94
C CYS A 4 -5.30 23.65 -14.90
N VAL A 5 -5.94 22.51 -14.61
CA VAL A 5 -7.00 22.41 -13.60
C VAL A 5 -6.45 22.62 -12.19
N GLU A 6 -5.25 22.11 -11.88
CA GLU A 6 -4.57 22.36 -10.60
C GLU A 6 -4.07 23.81 -10.48
N GLN A 7 -3.56 24.42 -11.55
CA GLN A 7 -3.19 25.84 -11.58
C GLN A 7 -4.42 26.73 -11.36
N TRP A 8 -5.53 26.43 -12.05
CA TRP A 8 -6.82 27.09 -11.78
C TRP A 8 -7.29 26.86 -10.34
N ARG A 9 -7.17 25.64 -9.78
CA ARG A 9 -7.50 25.33 -8.37
C ARG A 9 -6.63 26.08 -7.37
N CYS A 10 -5.34 26.25 -7.66
CA CYS A 10 -4.41 26.97 -6.78
C CYS A 10 -4.62 28.48 -6.85
N ARG A 11 -4.90 29.03 -8.04
CA ARG A 11 -5.04 30.49 -8.25
C ARG A 11 -6.44 31.03 -7.97
N SER A 12 -7.51 30.24 -8.17
CA SER A 12 -8.88 30.66 -7.83
C SER A 12 -9.11 30.92 -6.33
N ASN A 13 -8.21 30.49 -5.46
CA ASN A 13 -8.22 30.79 -4.03
C ASN A 13 -7.23 31.90 -3.62
N HIS A 14 -6.45 32.45 -4.57
CA HIS A 14 -5.42 33.45 -4.27
C HIS A 14 -5.98 34.87 -4.46
N PRO A 15 -5.83 35.79 -3.48
CA PRO A 15 -6.41 37.13 -3.55
C PRO A 15 -5.89 37.95 -4.74
N THR A 16 -4.67 37.69 -5.22
CA THR A 16 -4.08 38.35 -6.40
C THR A 16 -4.65 37.88 -7.74
N ALA A 17 -5.44 36.80 -7.78
CA ALA A 17 -6.10 36.35 -9.01
C ALA A 17 -7.20 37.30 -9.51
N ARG A 18 -7.57 38.31 -8.70
CA ARG A 18 -8.44 39.41 -9.14
C ARG A 18 -7.83 40.27 -10.26
N ASN A 19 -6.50 40.24 -10.43
CA ASN A 19 -5.79 41.12 -11.37
C ASN A 19 -5.37 40.42 -12.68
N GLY A 20 -6.10 39.37 -13.10
CA GLY A 20 -6.07 38.91 -14.51
C GLY A 20 -4.72 38.42 -15.03
N LEU A 21 -4.03 37.53 -14.31
CA LEU A 21 -2.90 36.79 -14.90
C LEU A 21 -3.43 35.69 -15.84
N ASN A 22 -2.75 35.43 -16.95
CA ASN A 22 -3.06 34.32 -17.85
C ASN A 22 -2.66 32.96 -17.24
N CYS A 23 -3.28 31.89 -17.70
CA CYS A 23 -2.90 30.53 -17.32
C CYS A 23 -1.53 30.18 -17.92
N GLU A 24 -0.49 30.04 -17.09
CA GLU A 24 0.89 29.75 -17.56
C GLU A 24 1.01 28.53 -18.49
N THR A 25 0.07 27.57 -18.42
CA THR A 25 0.13 26.38 -19.27
C THR A 25 -0.56 26.56 -20.63
N CYS A 26 -1.50 27.50 -20.76
CA CYS A 26 -2.30 27.65 -21.99
C CYS A 26 -2.57 29.10 -22.40
N GLU A 27 -1.94 30.04 -21.70
CA GLU A 27 -2.01 31.50 -21.84
C GLU A 27 -3.42 32.12 -21.82
N GLY A 28 -4.46 31.32 -21.55
CA GLY A 28 -5.82 31.82 -21.46
C GLY A 28 -6.08 32.64 -20.20
N VAL A 29 -6.82 33.73 -20.33
CA VAL A 29 -7.22 34.61 -19.21
C VAL A 29 -7.97 33.80 -18.14
N TYR A 30 -7.57 33.95 -16.87
CA TYR A 30 -8.31 33.38 -15.74
C TYR A 30 -9.60 34.15 -15.51
N THR A 31 -10.75 33.56 -15.87
CA THR A 31 -12.04 34.03 -15.36
C THR A 31 -12.26 33.45 -13.97
N LEU A 32 -12.43 34.33 -12.98
CA LEU A 32 -12.88 33.93 -11.65
C LEU A 32 -14.29 33.34 -11.76
N PRO A 33 -14.62 32.28 -11.00
CA PRO A 33 -16.01 31.84 -10.92
C PRO A 33 -16.86 33.00 -10.39
N PRO A 34 -18.06 33.25 -10.95
CA PRO A 34 -18.91 34.35 -10.52
C PRO A 34 -19.21 34.25 -9.01
N PRO A 35 -19.33 35.40 -8.31
CA PRO A 35 -19.60 35.41 -6.88
C PRO A 35 -20.90 34.65 -6.56
N PRO A 36 -20.97 33.97 -5.39
CA PRO A 36 -22.09 33.11 -5.02
C PRO A 36 -23.39 33.87 -4.69
N SER A 37 -23.46 35.17 -4.92
CA SER A 37 -24.62 36.04 -4.63
C SER A 37 -25.73 35.96 -5.68
N ARG A 38 -25.65 35.08 -6.68
CA ARG A 38 -26.75 34.89 -7.62
C ARG A 38 -27.94 34.20 -6.94
N PRO A 39 -29.17 34.73 -7.10
CA PRO A 39 -30.37 34.17 -6.47
C PRO A 39 -30.61 32.73 -6.93
N VAL A 40 -31.03 31.90 -5.99
CA VAL A 40 -31.13 30.41 -6.06
C VAL A 40 -32.19 29.90 -7.07
N GLY A 41 -32.76 30.78 -7.92
CA GLY A 41 -33.95 30.48 -8.73
C GLY A 41 -33.75 30.24 -10.23
N GLN A 42 -32.57 30.51 -10.81
CA GLN A 42 -32.36 30.32 -12.27
C GLN A 42 -31.51 29.08 -12.55
N THR A 43 -32.17 28.01 -12.98
CA THR A 43 -31.56 26.81 -13.58
C THR A 43 -31.16 27.06 -15.03
N HIS A 44 -30.36 28.09 -15.29
CA HIS A 44 -29.65 28.17 -16.56
C HIS A 44 -28.50 27.16 -16.51
N ASP A 45 -28.29 26.40 -17.58
CA ASP A 45 -27.26 25.37 -17.69
C ASP A 45 -25.85 25.96 -17.51
N ASP A 46 -25.39 26.00 -16.26
CA ASP A 46 -24.14 26.58 -15.70
C ASP A 46 -22.85 25.88 -16.17
N TRP A 47 -22.77 25.47 -17.44
CA TRP A 47 -21.50 25.08 -18.06
C TRP A 47 -20.58 26.29 -18.29
N GLU A 48 -21.12 27.50 -18.29
CA GLU A 48 -20.41 28.76 -18.48
C GLU A 48 -19.52 29.17 -17.29
N ALA A 49 -19.66 28.51 -16.13
CA ALA A 49 -18.83 28.82 -14.96
C ALA A 49 -17.39 28.29 -15.05
N MET A 50 -17.08 27.46 -16.05
CA MET A 50 -15.74 26.91 -16.25
C MET A 50 -15.02 27.71 -17.34
N PRO A 51 -13.82 28.25 -17.07
CA PRO A 51 -13.16 29.13 -18.04
C PRO A 51 -13.00 28.43 -19.39
N PRO A 52 -13.27 29.12 -20.52
CA PRO A 52 -13.24 28.53 -21.86
C PRO A 52 -11.87 27.91 -22.19
N HIS A 53 -10.77 28.44 -21.64
CA HIS A 53 -9.43 27.86 -21.81
C HIS A 53 -9.29 26.49 -21.13
N VAL A 54 -9.98 26.24 -20.00
CA VAL A 54 -9.98 24.92 -19.34
C VAL A 54 -10.78 23.92 -20.17
N LEU A 55 -11.89 24.35 -20.80
CA LEU A 55 -12.67 23.54 -21.72
C LEU A 55 -11.90 23.25 -23.02
N ALA A 56 -11.20 24.24 -23.57
CA ALA A 56 -10.35 24.11 -24.75
C ALA A 56 -9.17 23.19 -24.49
N ALA A 57 -8.53 23.33 -23.32
CA ALA A 57 -7.55 22.36 -22.84
C ALA A 57 -8.21 20.99 -22.85
N LEU A 58 -9.31 20.77 -22.09
CA LEU A 58 -10.06 19.48 -21.99
C LEU A 58 -10.36 18.80 -23.33
N ARG A 59 -10.51 19.57 -24.41
CA ARG A 59 -10.76 19.06 -25.78
C ARG A 59 -9.49 18.59 -26.51
N ARG A 60 -8.29 19.02 -26.13
CA ARG A 60 -7.01 18.69 -26.79
C ARG A 60 -6.00 18.02 -25.84
N PRO A 61 -6.22 16.75 -25.42
CA PRO A 61 -5.31 16.03 -24.53
C PRO A 61 -3.88 15.96 -25.07
N HIS A 62 -2.89 16.06 -24.18
CA HIS A 62 -1.46 15.93 -24.54
C HIS A 62 -1.19 14.55 -25.18
N ILE A 63 -0.30 14.49 -26.17
CA ILE A 63 -0.02 13.28 -26.96
C ILE A 63 0.34 12.08 -26.06
N THR A 64 1.20 12.26 -25.05
CA THR A 64 1.54 11.18 -24.10
C THR A 64 0.32 10.64 -23.33
N TRP A 65 -0.64 11.49 -22.98
CA TRP A 65 -1.89 11.06 -22.37
C TRP A 65 -2.80 10.37 -23.39
N GLN A 66 -2.81 10.83 -24.65
CA GLN A 66 -3.53 10.14 -25.72
C GLN A 66 -2.98 8.73 -25.94
N VAL A 67 -1.65 8.54 -25.91
CA VAL A 67 -0.99 7.23 -26.04
C VAL A 67 -1.35 6.32 -24.86
N VAL A 68 -1.18 6.79 -23.62
CA VAL A 68 -1.52 5.99 -22.42
C VAL A 68 -3.03 5.70 -22.37
N ALA A 69 -3.87 6.69 -22.66
CA ALA A 69 -5.31 6.50 -22.72
C ALA A 69 -5.71 5.57 -23.87
N ALA A 70 -5.03 5.59 -25.02
CA ALA A 70 -5.29 4.67 -26.13
C ALA A 70 -4.98 3.23 -25.73
N ILE A 71 -3.86 2.99 -25.04
CA ILE A 71 -3.50 1.68 -24.49
C ILE A 71 -4.58 1.21 -23.50
N VAL A 72 -4.98 2.05 -22.54
CA VAL A 72 -6.00 1.71 -21.52
C VAL A 72 -7.42 1.61 -22.12
N ARG A 73 -7.72 2.31 -23.22
CA ARG A 73 -9.03 2.26 -23.90
C ARG A 73 -9.24 1.00 -24.72
N ARG A 74 -8.17 0.26 -25.09
CA ARG A 74 -8.32 -1.00 -25.84
C ARG A 74 -9.22 -1.95 -25.05
N ARG A 75 -10.25 -2.49 -25.72
CA ARG A 75 -11.39 -3.20 -25.09
C ARG A 75 -10.95 -4.39 -24.22
N TRP A 76 -9.92 -5.11 -24.66
CA TRP A 76 -9.28 -6.24 -23.97
C TRP A 76 -8.45 -5.90 -22.71
N LEU A 77 -7.91 -4.68 -22.60
CA LEU A 77 -7.08 -4.26 -21.45
C LEU A 77 -7.92 -3.59 -20.36
N ARG A 78 -9.17 -3.19 -20.64
CA ARG A 78 -10.09 -2.63 -19.64
C ARG A 78 -10.34 -3.53 -18.43
N PRO A 79 -10.47 -4.87 -18.56
CA PRO A 79 -10.57 -5.74 -17.39
C PRO A 79 -9.23 -5.90 -16.67
N LEU A 80 -8.09 -5.91 -17.39
CA LEU A 80 -6.76 -6.21 -16.85
C LEU A 80 -6.04 -5.01 -16.20
N ALA A 81 -6.18 -3.81 -16.77
CA ALA A 81 -5.52 -2.61 -16.26
C ALA A 81 -5.90 -2.31 -14.80
N PRO A 82 -7.18 -2.44 -14.36
CA PRO A 82 -7.53 -2.40 -12.95
C PRO A 82 -6.85 -3.50 -12.12
N VAL A 83 -6.67 -4.72 -12.66
CA VAL A 83 -6.04 -5.86 -11.93
C VAL A 83 -4.60 -5.54 -11.55
N ILE A 84 -3.83 -5.00 -12.48
CA ILE A 84 -2.39 -4.79 -12.29
C ILE A 84 -2.15 -3.44 -11.62
N ILE A 85 -2.85 -2.40 -12.08
CA ILE A 85 -2.62 -1.04 -11.62
C ILE A 85 -3.32 -0.78 -10.27
N SER A 86 -4.47 -1.40 -9.97
CA SER A 86 -5.19 -1.12 -8.72
C SER A 86 -4.43 -1.55 -7.46
N PRO A 87 -3.83 -2.75 -7.36
CA PRO A 87 -3.04 -3.15 -6.19
C PRO A 87 -1.82 -2.24 -6.00
N ILE A 88 -1.10 -1.93 -7.09
CA ILE A 88 0.06 -1.02 -7.07
C ILE A 88 -0.37 0.38 -6.64
N VAL A 89 -1.46 0.92 -7.22
CA VAL A 89 -2.02 2.23 -6.86
C VAL A 89 -2.59 2.22 -5.45
N ALA A 90 -3.16 1.11 -4.97
CA ALA A 90 -3.67 0.95 -3.61
C ALA A 90 -2.52 0.94 -2.61
N LEU A 91 -1.45 0.18 -2.88
CA LEU A 91 -0.21 0.17 -2.11
C LEU A 91 0.42 1.57 -2.08
N TYR A 92 0.58 2.20 -3.25
CA TYR A 92 1.07 3.57 -3.38
C TYR A 92 0.20 4.56 -2.59
N CYS A 93 -1.13 4.49 -2.73
CA CYS A 93 -2.07 5.35 -2.00
C CYS A 93 -2.02 5.11 -0.49
N ARG A 94 -1.84 3.85 -0.05
CA ARG A 94 -1.69 3.49 1.37
C ARG A 94 -0.36 4.01 1.90
N ALA A 95 0.72 3.95 1.11
CA ALA A 95 2.07 4.38 1.48
C ALA A 95 2.04 5.88 1.72
N ARG A 96 1.45 6.59 0.75
CA ARG A 96 1.19 8.02 0.83
C ARG A 96 0.37 8.42 2.06
N ARG A 97 -0.60 7.60 2.49
CA ARG A 97 -1.38 7.86 3.72
C ARG A 97 -0.57 7.61 4.99
N LEU A 98 0.28 6.59 5.02
CA LEU A 98 1.16 6.31 6.16
C LEU A 98 2.26 7.38 6.30
N LEU A 99 2.84 7.81 5.18
CA LEU A 99 3.93 8.79 5.13
C LEU A 99 3.45 10.24 5.34
N LYS A 100 2.24 10.61 4.90
CA LYS A 100 1.65 11.91 5.25
C LYS A 100 1.23 11.89 6.71
N LYS A 101 2.01 12.58 7.56
CA LYS A 101 1.76 12.87 8.99
C LYS A 101 0.29 12.69 9.41
N ARG A 102 0.05 11.90 10.46
CA ARG A 102 -1.21 11.71 11.24
C ARG A 102 -1.81 13.01 11.85
N GLY A 103 -1.65 14.15 11.19
CA GLY A 103 -2.14 15.47 11.60
C GLY A 103 -3.13 16.11 10.63
N VAL A 104 -3.54 15.41 9.57
CA VAL A 104 -4.72 15.86 8.80
C VAL A 104 -5.94 15.47 9.65
N SER A 105 -6.45 16.45 10.40
CA SER A 105 -7.73 16.39 11.09
C SER A 105 -8.77 15.70 10.20
N ARG A 106 -9.68 14.90 10.79
CA ARG A 106 -10.85 14.29 10.13
C ARG A 106 -11.26 15.18 8.97
N ARG A 107 -10.91 14.81 7.72
CA ARG A 107 -11.14 15.67 6.57
C ARG A 107 -12.64 15.91 6.55
N ARG A 108 -13.04 17.15 6.83
CA ARG A 108 -14.37 17.63 6.43
C ARG A 108 -14.48 17.24 4.96
N TRP A 109 -15.51 16.47 4.64
CA TRP A 109 -15.83 15.96 3.32
C TRP A 109 -15.59 17.10 2.33
N ALA A 110 -14.55 17.01 1.50
CA ALA A 110 -14.13 18.07 0.60
C ALA A 110 -14.49 17.67 -0.83
N CYS A 111 -14.95 18.64 -1.63
CA CYS A 111 -15.33 18.40 -3.00
C CYS A 111 -14.14 17.83 -3.79
N SER A 112 -14.38 16.74 -4.50
CA SER A 112 -13.37 16.05 -5.31
C SER A 112 -12.85 16.92 -6.46
N LEU A 113 -13.64 17.92 -6.87
CA LEU A 113 -13.28 18.86 -7.93
C LEU A 113 -12.66 20.16 -7.39
N CYS A 114 -13.31 20.88 -6.48
CA CYS A 114 -12.89 22.23 -6.07
C CYS A 114 -12.36 22.31 -4.62
N ARG A 115 -12.30 21.20 -3.89
CA ARG A 115 -11.82 21.10 -2.49
C ARG A 115 -12.59 21.91 -1.43
N ARG A 116 -13.60 22.70 -1.79
CA ARG A 116 -14.57 23.32 -0.85
C ARG A 116 -15.31 22.25 -0.03
N ARG A 117 -15.97 22.63 1.06
CA ARG A 117 -16.80 21.72 1.87
C ARG A 117 -17.87 21.06 0.99
N ALA A 118 -17.85 19.74 0.91
CA ALA A 118 -18.81 18.94 0.20
C ALA A 118 -20.11 18.83 1.00
N ARG A 119 -21.24 18.81 0.27
CA ARG A 119 -22.59 18.60 0.81
C ARG A 119 -23.23 17.33 0.26
N TRP A 120 -22.75 16.85 -0.88
CA TRP A 120 -23.34 15.74 -1.63
C TRP A 120 -22.33 14.62 -1.80
N LYS A 121 -22.83 13.38 -1.87
CA LYS A 121 -22.07 12.19 -2.28
C LYS A 121 -22.59 11.70 -3.62
N CYS A 122 -21.70 11.15 -4.45
CA CYS A 122 -22.13 10.49 -5.67
C CYS A 122 -23.02 9.28 -5.33
N VAL A 123 -24.27 9.29 -5.78
CA VAL A 123 -25.26 8.24 -5.47
C VAL A 123 -24.83 6.87 -6.02
N ARG A 124 -24.04 6.82 -7.10
CA ARG A 124 -23.61 5.56 -7.73
C ARG A 124 -22.50 4.83 -6.97
N CYS A 125 -21.48 5.55 -6.51
CA CYS A 125 -20.31 4.92 -5.88
C CYS A 125 -20.15 5.24 -4.39
N LEU A 126 -20.91 6.21 -3.87
CA LEU A 126 -20.89 6.71 -2.49
C LEU A 126 -19.52 7.18 -1.97
N ARG A 127 -18.49 7.21 -2.82
CA ARG A 127 -17.09 7.45 -2.44
C ARG A 127 -16.59 8.86 -2.76
N SER A 128 -17.14 9.48 -3.80
CA SER A 128 -16.75 10.84 -4.20
C SER A 128 -17.72 11.86 -3.64
N TYR A 129 -17.18 12.91 -3.04
CA TYR A 129 -17.94 14.01 -2.45
C TYR A 129 -17.87 15.25 -3.31
N TYR A 130 -18.96 16.02 -3.35
CA TYR A 130 -19.11 17.22 -4.16
C TYR A 130 -19.80 18.33 -3.36
N CYS A 131 -19.41 19.58 -3.59
CA CYS A 131 -20.09 20.73 -2.99
C CYS A 131 -21.39 21.09 -3.72
N SER A 132 -21.47 20.82 -5.02
CA SER A 132 -22.66 21.06 -5.87
C SER A 132 -22.81 19.98 -6.95
N ARG A 133 -23.98 19.91 -7.57
CA ARG A 133 -24.26 19.00 -8.70
C ARG A 133 -23.42 19.34 -9.93
N GLN A 134 -23.16 20.61 -10.18
CA GLN A 134 -22.27 21.08 -11.26
C GLN A 134 -20.86 20.51 -11.10
N CYS A 135 -20.28 20.60 -9.88
CA CYS A 135 -18.97 20.02 -9.59
C CYS A 135 -18.95 18.50 -9.80
N GLN A 136 -20.06 17.81 -9.55
CA GLN A 136 -20.20 16.39 -9.85
C GLN A 136 -20.23 16.14 -11.36
N ASN A 137 -21.02 16.89 -12.13
CA ASN A 137 -21.12 16.75 -13.59
C ASN A 137 -19.76 17.00 -14.27
N VAL A 138 -19.10 18.11 -13.95
CA VAL A 138 -17.75 18.39 -14.48
C VAL A 138 -16.78 17.28 -14.11
N SER A 139 -16.76 16.86 -12.84
CA SER A 139 -15.92 15.76 -12.40
C SER A 139 -16.27 14.45 -13.11
N TRP A 140 -17.55 14.21 -13.42
CA TRP A 140 -18.05 13.03 -14.15
C TRP A 140 -17.41 12.93 -15.52
N HIS A 141 -17.50 14.00 -16.32
CA HIS A 141 -16.94 14.02 -17.68
C HIS A 141 -15.42 13.97 -17.71
N ILE A 142 -14.74 14.49 -16.68
CA ILE A 142 -13.27 14.53 -16.63
C ILE A 142 -12.67 13.19 -16.20
N VAL A 143 -13.07 12.68 -15.03
CA VAL A 143 -12.41 11.51 -14.39
C VAL A 143 -13.41 10.57 -13.73
N HIS A 144 -14.43 11.11 -13.08
CA HIS A 144 -15.28 10.33 -12.18
C HIS A 144 -16.12 9.29 -12.91
N LYS A 145 -16.55 9.49 -14.17
CA LYS A 145 -17.25 8.45 -14.94
C LYS A 145 -16.44 7.16 -15.09
N HIS A 146 -15.11 7.28 -15.15
CA HIS A 146 -14.21 6.13 -15.29
C HIS A 146 -13.91 5.44 -13.94
N VAL A 147 -13.99 6.17 -12.84
CA VAL A 147 -13.69 5.67 -11.48
C VAL A 147 -14.96 5.31 -10.70
N CYS A 148 -16.12 5.84 -11.10
CA CYS A 148 -17.41 5.61 -10.45
C CYS A 148 -17.93 4.22 -10.78
N TYR A 149 -17.58 3.26 -9.92
CA TYR A 149 -17.95 1.87 -10.07
C TYR A 149 -19.32 1.58 -9.42
N LYS A 150 -20.19 0.86 -10.13
CA LYS A 150 -21.42 0.27 -9.55
C LYS A 150 -21.01 -0.93 -8.67
N PRO A 151 -21.67 -1.16 -7.51
CA PRO A 151 -21.40 -2.32 -6.65
C PRO A 151 -21.46 -3.67 -7.39
N ALA A 152 -22.35 -3.82 -8.38
CA ALA A 152 -22.43 -5.03 -9.19
C ALA A 152 -21.14 -5.32 -9.99
N ARG A 153 -20.47 -4.29 -10.51
CA ARG A 153 -19.18 -4.50 -11.18
C ARG A 153 -18.07 -4.81 -10.18
N PHE A 154 -18.18 -4.36 -8.92
CA PHE A 154 -17.20 -4.72 -7.88
C PHE A 154 -17.18 -6.24 -7.69
N TRP A 155 -18.33 -6.89 -7.59
CA TRP A 155 -18.41 -8.35 -7.54
C TRP A 155 -17.84 -9.00 -8.80
N TRP A 156 -18.13 -8.46 -9.99
CA TRP A 156 -17.49 -8.95 -11.20
C TRP A 156 -15.97 -8.78 -11.19
N SER A 157 -15.47 -7.68 -10.63
CA SER A 157 -14.04 -7.49 -10.41
C SER A 157 -13.50 -8.50 -9.40
N VAL A 158 -14.19 -8.79 -8.30
CA VAL A 158 -13.79 -9.84 -7.33
C VAL A 158 -13.74 -11.20 -8.01
N VAL A 159 -14.71 -11.55 -8.85
CA VAL A 159 -14.72 -12.81 -9.61
C VAL A 159 -13.58 -12.84 -10.61
N VAL A 160 -13.42 -11.81 -11.45
CA VAL A 160 -12.35 -11.73 -12.44
C VAL A 160 -10.96 -11.71 -11.76
N TYR A 161 -10.80 -10.99 -10.65
CA TYR A 161 -9.57 -10.97 -9.86
C TYR A 161 -9.32 -12.34 -9.23
N GLY A 162 -10.33 -12.95 -8.63
CA GLY A 162 -10.25 -14.29 -8.06
C GLY A 162 -9.78 -15.29 -9.11
N VAL A 163 -10.48 -15.36 -10.25
CA VAL A 163 -10.16 -16.26 -11.37
C VAL A 163 -8.78 -15.97 -11.96
N THR A 164 -8.41 -14.71 -12.17
CA THR A 164 -7.08 -14.35 -12.72
C THR A 164 -5.98 -14.71 -11.72
N THR A 165 -6.17 -14.43 -10.44
CA THR A 165 -5.22 -14.81 -9.38
C THR A 165 -5.07 -16.32 -9.28
N ILE A 166 -6.18 -17.06 -9.32
CA ILE A 166 -6.21 -18.51 -9.42
C ILE A 166 -5.44 -19.02 -10.64
N ALA A 167 -5.65 -18.43 -11.81
CA ALA A 167 -5.03 -18.85 -13.07
C ALA A 167 -3.52 -18.53 -13.11
N CYS A 168 -3.12 -17.36 -12.61
CA CYS A 168 -1.72 -16.96 -12.55
C CYS A 168 -0.93 -17.67 -11.45
N PHE A 169 -1.61 -18.11 -10.39
CA PHE A 169 -0.99 -18.76 -9.24
C PHE A 169 -1.74 -20.05 -8.91
N PRO A 170 -1.64 -21.08 -9.78
CA PRO A 170 -2.34 -22.35 -9.57
C PRO A 170 -1.94 -23.05 -8.25
N GLY A 171 -0.78 -22.69 -7.69
CA GLY A 171 -0.35 -23.15 -6.37
C GLY A 171 -1.25 -22.71 -5.22
N ILE A 172 -2.11 -21.68 -5.38
CA ILE A 172 -3.05 -21.24 -4.34
C ILE A 172 -3.98 -22.38 -3.91
N PHE A 173 -4.39 -23.24 -4.85
CA PHE A 173 -5.22 -24.39 -4.50
C PHE A 173 -4.45 -25.54 -3.88
N LYS A 174 -3.14 -25.64 -4.15
CA LYS A 174 -2.31 -26.70 -3.58
C LYS A 174 -2.05 -26.45 -2.10
N ASP A 175 -1.69 -25.20 -1.76
CA ASP A 175 -1.27 -24.86 -0.40
C ASP A 175 -1.83 -23.46 0.01
N PRO A 176 -3.16 -23.30 0.19
CA PRO A 176 -3.78 -21.99 0.41
C PRO A 176 -3.22 -21.25 1.64
N PHE A 177 -2.85 -22.00 2.68
CA PHE A 177 -2.27 -21.44 3.89
C PHE A 177 -0.88 -20.81 3.67
N ILE A 178 -0.02 -21.43 2.85
CA ILE A 178 1.29 -20.86 2.49
C ILE A 178 1.09 -19.53 1.77
N TYR A 179 0.12 -19.49 0.86
CA TYR A 179 -0.21 -18.28 0.12
C TYR A 179 -0.76 -17.18 1.03
N ASP A 180 -1.66 -17.51 1.96
CA ASP A 180 -2.20 -16.55 2.92
C ASP A 180 -1.11 -15.96 3.82
N LEU A 181 -0.19 -16.80 4.32
CA LEU A 181 0.97 -16.36 5.10
C LEU A 181 1.87 -15.42 4.30
N GLY A 182 2.10 -15.72 3.04
CA GLY A 182 2.89 -14.86 2.18
C GLY A 182 2.16 -13.55 1.80
N VAL A 183 0.83 -13.55 1.65
CA VAL A 183 0.06 -12.31 1.46
C VAL A 183 0.10 -11.45 2.72
N LEU A 184 0.04 -12.09 3.89
CA LEU A 184 0.24 -11.42 5.18
C LEU A 184 1.66 -10.85 5.29
N SER A 185 2.69 -11.56 4.79
CA SER A 185 4.07 -11.09 4.77
C SER A 185 4.24 -9.83 3.92
N LEU A 186 3.50 -9.68 2.82
CA LEU A 186 3.48 -8.45 2.02
C LEU A 186 2.93 -7.26 2.82
N LEU A 187 1.84 -7.45 3.58
CA LEU A 187 1.27 -6.40 4.43
C LEU A 187 2.19 -6.01 5.59
N ALA A 188 2.82 -7.01 6.22
CA ALA A 188 3.81 -6.80 7.27
C ALA A 188 5.03 -6.04 6.73
N SER A 189 5.60 -6.51 5.62
CA SER A 189 6.75 -5.90 4.93
C SER A 189 6.49 -4.44 4.61
N PHE A 190 5.31 -4.13 4.07
CA PHE A 190 4.92 -2.76 3.74
C PHE A 190 4.88 -1.84 4.97
N THR A 191 4.34 -2.36 6.08
CA THR A 191 4.23 -1.61 7.33
C THR A 191 5.62 -1.31 7.89
N ILE A 192 6.49 -2.32 7.90
CA ILE A 192 7.88 -2.24 8.37
C ILE A 192 8.70 -1.25 7.53
N THR A 193 8.70 -1.39 6.20
CA THR A 193 9.43 -0.47 5.31
C THR A 193 8.87 0.95 5.38
N GLY A 194 7.55 1.10 5.58
CA GLY A 194 6.92 2.40 5.76
C GLY A 194 7.34 3.10 7.06
N ILE A 195 7.49 2.34 8.15
CA ILE A 195 8.03 2.83 9.43
C ILE A 195 9.47 3.32 9.24
N ILE A 196 10.33 2.47 8.67
CA ILE A 196 11.75 2.79 8.47
C ILE A 196 11.90 4.00 7.54
N GLY A 197 11.25 3.99 6.38
CA GLY A 197 11.30 5.10 5.42
C GLY A 197 10.77 6.42 6.01
N GLY A 198 9.69 6.35 6.81
CA GLY A 198 9.18 7.51 7.53
C GLY A 198 10.14 8.04 8.61
N GLY A 199 10.82 7.14 9.31
CA GLY A 199 11.86 7.45 10.29
C GLY A 199 13.08 8.11 9.67
N VAL A 200 13.66 7.50 8.63
CA VAL A 200 14.80 8.02 7.88
C VAL A 200 14.51 9.41 7.32
N ALA A 201 13.35 9.60 6.69
CA ALA A 201 12.95 10.91 6.17
C ALA A 201 12.77 11.96 7.27
N GLN A 202 12.35 11.55 8.48
CA GLN A 202 12.28 12.46 9.61
C GLN A 202 13.66 12.81 10.17
N CYS A 203 14.59 11.85 10.26
CA CYS A 203 15.96 12.09 10.69
C CYS A 203 16.69 13.01 9.71
N LEU A 204 16.68 12.70 8.40
CA LEU A 204 17.33 13.53 7.38
C LEU A 204 16.81 14.97 7.38
N LYS A 205 15.49 15.15 7.51
CA LYS A 205 14.91 16.50 7.62
C LYS A 205 15.41 17.25 8.86
N LYS A 206 15.61 16.58 9.98
CA LYS A 206 16.05 17.20 11.23
C LYS A 206 17.55 17.51 11.23
N PHE A 207 18.38 16.59 10.75
CA PHE A 207 19.84 16.72 10.81
C PHE A 207 20.39 17.53 9.64
N ASN A 208 19.88 17.32 8.43
CA ASN A 208 20.44 17.92 7.21
C ASN A 208 19.56 19.04 6.64
N GLY A 209 18.37 19.29 7.22
CA GLY A 209 17.38 20.21 6.66
C GLY A 209 16.72 19.75 5.36
N VAL A 210 17.17 18.61 4.79
CA VAL A 210 16.68 18.09 3.51
C VAL A 210 15.36 17.36 3.68
N ASP A 211 14.30 17.86 3.04
CA ASP A 211 13.00 17.19 3.01
C ASP A 211 12.90 16.23 1.82
N ILE A 212 13.35 14.98 2.00
CA ILE A 212 13.22 13.93 0.98
C ILE A 212 11.78 13.39 0.83
N ARG A 213 10.79 13.97 1.53
CA ARG A 213 9.39 13.52 1.45
C ARG A 213 8.83 13.87 0.08
N GLY A 214 8.63 12.84 -0.74
CA GLY A 214 8.09 13.02 -2.07
C GLY A 214 7.93 11.68 -2.78
N ARG A 215 7.77 11.76 -4.09
CA ARG A 215 7.56 10.58 -4.95
C ARG A 215 8.74 9.61 -4.93
N ALA A 216 9.96 10.13 -4.76
CA ALA A 216 11.17 9.31 -4.69
C ALA A 216 11.16 8.37 -3.46
N LEU A 217 10.91 8.91 -2.27
CA LEU A 217 10.77 8.10 -1.05
C LEU A 217 9.60 7.10 -1.16
N GLU A 218 8.47 7.52 -1.73
CA GLU A 218 7.34 6.62 -1.98
C GLU A 218 7.74 5.44 -2.88
N ALA A 219 8.49 5.68 -3.95
CA ALA A 219 8.98 4.64 -4.84
C ALA A 219 9.99 3.70 -4.16
N ILE A 220 10.94 4.24 -3.41
CA ILE A 220 11.92 3.46 -2.64
C ILE A 220 11.21 2.54 -1.65
N VAL A 221 10.24 3.06 -0.88
CA VAL A 221 9.49 2.25 0.08
C VAL A 221 8.74 1.11 -0.62
N VAL A 222 8.11 1.37 -1.77
CA VAL A 222 7.39 0.32 -2.53
C VAL A 222 8.36 -0.74 -3.05
N LEU A 223 9.50 -0.37 -3.62
CA LEU A 223 10.50 -1.33 -4.11
C LEU A 223 11.08 -2.17 -2.96
N SER A 224 11.44 -1.54 -1.84
CA SER A 224 11.89 -2.25 -0.64
C SER A 224 10.81 -3.16 -0.06
N THR A 225 9.53 -2.76 -0.10
CA THR A 225 8.42 -3.64 0.31
C THR A 225 8.38 -4.90 -0.55
N LEU A 226 8.44 -4.76 -1.88
CA LEU A 226 8.35 -5.91 -2.79
C LEU A 226 9.52 -6.85 -2.59
N LEU A 227 10.74 -6.32 -2.43
CA LEU A 227 11.92 -7.13 -2.15
C LEU A 227 11.79 -7.89 -0.82
N LEU A 228 11.40 -7.20 0.26
CA LEU A 228 11.23 -7.83 1.57
C LEU A 228 10.08 -8.86 1.56
N ALA A 229 9.01 -8.59 0.82
CA ALA A 229 7.90 -9.53 0.65
C ALA A 229 8.36 -10.79 -0.09
N TRP A 230 9.19 -10.68 -1.13
CA TRP A 230 9.77 -11.83 -1.83
C TRP A 230 10.66 -12.65 -0.89
N ILE A 231 11.59 -12.01 -0.18
CA ILE A 231 12.49 -12.71 0.77
C ILE A 231 11.69 -13.44 1.85
N THR A 232 10.71 -12.75 2.45
CA THR A 232 9.85 -13.37 3.48
C THR A 232 8.98 -14.49 2.91
N TRP A 233 8.52 -14.38 1.66
CA TRP A 233 7.82 -15.44 0.96
C TRP A 233 8.71 -16.68 0.79
N GLY A 234 9.95 -16.50 0.34
CA GLY A 234 10.94 -17.59 0.24
C GLY A 234 11.20 -18.28 1.58
N LEU A 235 11.32 -17.52 2.68
CA LEU A 235 11.44 -18.08 4.03
C LEU A 235 10.21 -18.89 4.47
N VAL A 236 9.00 -18.45 4.10
CA VAL A 236 7.77 -19.22 4.38
C VAL A 236 7.80 -20.55 3.64
N TRP A 237 8.19 -20.57 2.36
CA TRP A 237 8.35 -21.82 1.60
C TRP A 237 9.43 -22.73 2.17
N ALA A 238 10.56 -22.17 2.56
CA ALA A 238 11.66 -22.92 3.17
C ALA A 238 11.26 -23.57 4.50
N PHE A 239 10.47 -22.86 5.33
CA PHE A 239 9.88 -23.44 6.54
C PHE A 239 8.99 -24.65 6.24
N PHE A 240 8.32 -24.69 5.09
CA PHE A 240 7.50 -25.82 4.63
C PHE A 240 8.26 -26.81 3.72
N GLY A 241 9.60 -26.82 3.79
CA GLY A 241 10.43 -27.85 3.18
C GLY A 241 11.06 -27.50 1.82
N GLU A 242 10.74 -26.34 1.23
CA GLU A 242 11.35 -25.87 -0.02
C GLU A 242 12.49 -24.87 0.23
N SER A 243 13.61 -25.36 0.79
CA SER A 243 14.76 -24.51 1.16
C SER A 243 15.41 -23.78 -0.02
N ASN A 244 15.25 -24.31 -1.23
CA ASN A 244 15.76 -23.72 -2.47
C ASN A 244 15.09 -22.37 -2.84
N GLN A 245 13.97 -22.02 -2.21
CA GLN A 245 13.27 -20.75 -2.44
C GLN A 245 13.90 -19.57 -1.71
N CYS A 246 14.85 -19.81 -0.80
CA CYS A 246 15.62 -18.74 -0.17
C CYS A 246 16.54 -18.07 -1.21
N LEU A 247 16.51 -16.73 -1.26
CA LEU A 247 17.29 -15.94 -2.20
C LEU A 247 18.76 -15.85 -1.77
N GLY A 248 19.03 -15.89 -0.46
CA GLY A 248 20.37 -15.73 0.08
C GLY A 248 20.89 -14.31 -0.14
N VAL A 249 20.07 -13.31 0.18
CA VAL A 249 20.43 -11.90 0.04
C VAL A 249 21.51 -11.56 1.06
N ASN A 250 22.76 -11.78 0.65
CA ASN A 250 23.94 -11.24 1.32
C ASN A 250 23.93 -9.73 1.10
N PHE A 251 23.17 -9.03 1.95
CA PHE A 251 23.10 -7.59 1.89
C PHE A 251 24.52 -7.01 2.05
N LEU A 252 24.74 -5.85 1.42
CA LEU A 252 25.97 -5.03 1.34
C LEU A 252 26.79 -4.82 2.63
N PHE A 253 26.36 -5.37 3.77
CA PHE A 253 27.02 -5.32 5.07
C PHE A 253 27.77 -6.61 5.44
N SER A 254 27.67 -7.70 4.67
CA SER A 254 28.62 -8.80 4.79
C SER A 254 29.95 -8.36 4.21
N SER A 255 30.66 -7.55 5.00
CA SER A 255 32.05 -7.19 4.80
C SER A 255 32.85 -8.49 4.81
N ARG A 256 33.02 -9.08 3.62
CA ARG A 256 33.88 -10.24 3.25
C ARG A 256 34.50 -10.96 4.45
N SER A 257 33.67 -11.54 5.31
CA SER A 257 34.11 -12.22 6.51
C SER A 257 34.38 -13.67 6.12
N ASP A 258 35.59 -14.13 6.40
CA ASP A 258 36.17 -15.38 5.92
C ASP A 258 35.20 -16.56 5.90
N ILE A 259 35.19 -17.24 4.74
CA ILE A 259 34.33 -18.38 4.37
C ILE A 259 34.48 -19.58 5.33
N ASN A 260 35.46 -19.56 6.24
CA ASN A 260 35.80 -20.69 7.10
C ASN A 260 35.29 -20.59 8.55
N GLN A 261 34.68 -19.48 8.97
CA GLN A 261 34.07 -19.44 10.29
C GLN A 261 32.71 -20.14 10.27
N LYS A 262 32.58 -21.23 11.04
CA LYS A 262 31.27 -21.85 11.32
C LYS A 262 30.30 -20.72 11.70
N PRO A 263 29.15 -20.59 11.02
CA PRO A 263 28.25 -19.49 11.24
C PRO A 263 27.81 -19.52 12.70
N HIS A 264 28.34 -18.59 13.51
CA HIS A 264 27.84 -18.41 14.86
C HIS A 264 26.38 -18.00 14.73
N VAL A 265 25.48 -18.92 15.07
CA VAL A 265 24.05 -18.66 15.15
C VAL A 265 23.87 -17.55 16.17
N GLY A 266 23.69 -16.33 15.68
CA GLY A 266 23.60 -15.15 16.53
C GLY A 266 22.43 -15.29 17.51
N ILE A 267 22.54 -14.65 18.68
CA ILE A 267 21.52 -14.65 19.74
C ILE A 267 20.13 -14.33 19.17
N HIS A 268 20.06 -13.44 18.18
CA HIS A 268 18.83 -13.07 17.49
C HIS A 268 18.16 -14.24 16.76
N LEU A 269 18.93 -15.07 16.07
CA LEU A 269 18.40 -16.22 15.32
C LEU A 269 17.88 -17.29 16.28
N THR A 270 18.63 -17.57 17.35
CA THR A 270 18.21 -18.50 18.41
C THR A 270 16.92 -18.04 19.09
N THR A 271 16.81 -16.75 19.35
CA THR A 271 15.60 -16.13 19.92
C THR A 271 14.42 -16.26 18.96
N LEU A 272 14.64 -16.04 17.66
CA LEU A 272 13.57 -16.12 16.67
C LEU A 272 13.10 -17.56 16.47
N HIS A 273 14.05 -18.51 16.45
CA HIS A 273 13.77 -19.93 16.39
C HIS A 273 12.92 -20.40 17.60
N SER A 274 13.29 -20.01 18.81
CA SER A 274 12.59 -20.43 20.03
C SER A 274 11.23 -19.75 20.21
N LEU A 275 11.11 -18.45 19.88
CA LEU A 275 9.89 -17.68 20.11
C LEU A 275 8.87 -17.75 18.96
N PHE A 276 9.30 -17.98 17.72
CA PHE A 276 8.40 -17.94 16.56
C PHE A 276 8.29 -19.29 15.85
N PHE A 277 9.40 -19.87 15.37
CA PHE A 277 9.32 -21.06 14.52
C PHE A 277 8.88 -22.32 15.25
N ARG A 278 9.40 -22.57 16.47
CA ARG A 278 8.95 -23.71 17.28
C ARG A 278 7.47 -23.62 17.65
N PRO A 279 6.96 -22.50 18.19
CA PRO A 279 5.53 -22.35 18.45
C PRO A 279 4.68 -22.44 17.18
N ALA A 280 5.15 -21.91 16.06
CA ALA A 280 4.44 -22.01 14.79
C ALA A 280 4.28 -23.47 14.34
N LYS A 281 5.33 -24.29 14.44
CA LYS A 281 5.23 -25.74 14.15
C LYS A 281 4.21 -26.43 15.06
N VAL A 282 4.26 -26.15 16.35
CA VAL A 282 3.31 -26.72 17.33
C VAL A 282 1.88 -26.31 17.01
N LEU A 283 1.64 -25.03 16.66
CA LEU A 283 0.34 -24.52 16.27
C LEU A 283 -0.18 -25.21 14.99
N ILE A 284 0.67 -25.35 13.97
CA ILE A 284 0.32 -26.03 12.71
C ILE A 284 -0.01 -27.50 12.97
N SER A 285 0.78 -28.19 13.80
CA SER A 285 0.50 -29.58 14.20
C SER A 285 -0.80 -29.70 15.01
N MET A 286 -1.10 -28.73 15.87
CA MET A 286 -2.36 -28.69 16.62
C MET A 286 -3.56 -28.47 15.68
N LEU A 287 -3.45 -27.57 14.70
CA LEU A 287 -4.49 -27.35 13.70
C LEU A 287 -4.71 -28.60 12.84
N ASP A 288 -3.63 -29.29 12.45
CA ASP A 288 -3.71 -30.55 11.71
C ASP A 288 -4.47 -31.63 12.50
N LYS A 289 -4.15 -31.80 13.80
CA LYS A 289 -4.87 -32.70 14.70
C LYS A 289 -6.34 -32.30 14.89
N MET A 290 -6.64 -31.01 14.95
CA MET A 290 -8.03 -30.53 15.04
C MET A 290 -8.80 -30.83 13.75
N LEU A 291 -8.19 -30.63 12.58
CA LEU A 291 -8.79 -30.96 11.29
C LEU A 291 -9.10 -32.46 11.20
N PHE A 292 -8.19 -33.32 11.65
CA PHE A 292 -8.43 -34.77 11.70
C PHE A 292 -9.66 -35.13 12.55
N LYS A 293 -9.92 -34.38 13.64
CA LYS A 293 -11.08 -34.58 14.53
C LYS A 293 -12.40 -34.03 13.99
N THR A 294 -12.39 -33.16 12.97
CA THR A 294 -13.64 -32.53 12.46
C THR A 294 -14.56 -33.47 11.66
N GLY A 295 -14.13 -34.72 11.42
CA GLY A 295 -14.97 -35.78 10.86
C GLY A 295 -14.60 -36.20 9.43
N PRO A 296 -15.05 -37.39 9.00
CA PRO A 296 -14.54 -38.07 7.79
C PRO A 296 -14.83 -37.33 6.48
N HIS A 297 -15.90 -36.52 6.43
CA HIS A 297 -16.24 -35.78 5.23
C HIS A 297 -15.31 -34.59 4.97
N ILE A 298 -14.94 -33.85 6.02
CA ILE A 298 -14.05 -32.69 5.91
C ILE A 298 -12.62 -33.15 5.65
N THR A 299 -12.19 -34.22 6.33
CA THR A 299 -10.86 -34.80 6.11
C THR A 299 -10.69 -35.33 4.70
N LYS A 300 -11.71 -35.97 4.10
CA LYS A 300 -11.65 -36.42 2.70
C LYS A 300 -11.51 -35.28 1.67
N ILE A 301 -12.01 -34.08 1.99
CA ILE A 301 -11.92 -32.91 1.10
C ILE A 301 -10.56 -32.19 1.27
N ILE A 302 -10.05 -32.12 2.49
CA ILE A 302 -8.87 -31.31 2.84
C ILE A 302 -7.58 -32.13 2.80
N CYS A 303 -7.59 -33.36 3.33
CA CYS A 303 -6.42 -34.24 3.34
C CYS A 303 -6.25 -34.86 1.94
N SER A 304 -5.02 -34.85 1.43
CA SER A 304 -4.70 -35.35 0.08
C SER A 304 -5.07 -36.84 -0.05
N ASN A 305 -5.99 -37.15 -0.97
CA ASN A 305 -6.76 -38.39 -1.05
C ASN A 305 -6.00 -39.70 -1.40
N ASN A 306 -4.66 -39.68 -1.54
CA ASN A 306 -3.95 -40.71 -2.30
C ASN A 306 -2.91 -41.53 -1.53
N THR A 307 -2.76 -41.37 -0.23
CA THR A 307 -1.84 -42.20 0.56
C THR A 307 -2.63 -42.88 1.66
N GLU A 308 -2.55 -44.21 1.73
CA GLU A 308 -3.04 -44.99 2.86
C GLU A 308 -2.55 -44.32 4.14
N ILE A 309 -3.49 -43.76 4.91
CA ILE A 309 -3.20 -42.98 6.10
C ILE A 309 -2.70 -43.97 7.15
N THR A 310 -1.39 -44.00 7.38
CA THR A 310 -0.87 -44.64 8.59
C THR A 310 -1.16 -43.73 9.79
N GLU A 311 -1.31 -44.28 11.00
CA GLU A 311 -1.66 -43.51 12.22
C GLU A 311 -0.70 -42.34 12.54
N ASN A 312 0.46 -42.26 11.87
CA ASN A 312 1.45 -41.20 12.02
C ASN A 312 1.46 -40.16 10.87
N ASP A 313 0.60 -40.30 9.85
CA ASP A 313 0.57 -39.36 8.74
C ASP A 313 -0.24 -38.10 9.07
N ALA A 314 0.39 -36.93 8.94
CA ALA A 314 -0.29 -35.64 9.03
C ALA A 314 -1.27 -35.44 7.86
N CYS A 315 -2.45 -34.89 8.14
CA CYS A 315 -3.48 -34.63 7.12
C CYS A 315 -3.01 -33.59 6.10
N LEU A 316 -2.39 -32.51 6.58
CA LEU A 316 -1.84 -31.43 5.78
C LEU A 316 -0.37 -31.72 5.45
N ARG A 317 -0.06 -31.78 4.15
CA ARG A 317 1.32 -31.89 3.64
C ARG A 317 2.25 -30.83 4.25
N MET A 318 1.73 -29.62 4.49
CA MET A 318 2.46 -28.52 5.12
C MET A 318 2.86 -28.83 6.57
N ALA A 319 1.99 -29.50 7.34
CA ALA A 319 2.30 -29.84 8.73
C ALA A 319 3.42 -30.88 8.81
N ARG A 320 3.44 -31.83 7.86
CA ARG A 320 4.53 -32.82 7.70
C ARG A 320 5.86 -32.17 7.36
N ASN A 321 5.85 -31.23 6.42
CA ASN A 321 7.07 -30.61 5.90
C ASN A 321 7.55 -29.42 6.74
N ALA A 322 6.79 -29.01 7.77
CA ALA A 322 7.15 -27.91 8.64
C ALA A 322 8.46 -28.22 9.42
N ASN A 323 9.55 -27.59 8.99
CA ASN A 323 10.86 -27.72 9.60
C ASN A 323 11.28 -26.40 10.23
N PRO A 324 11.36 -26.30 11.58
CA PRO A 324 11.77 -25.08 12.25
C PRO A 324 13.27 -24.83 12.10
N ASP A 325 14.04 -25.88 11.79
CA ASP A 325 15.50 -25.89 11.61
C ASP A 325 15.89 -25.77 10.12
N PHE A 326 14.99 -25.33 9.23
CA PHE A 326 15.24 -25.23 7.78
C PHE A 326 16.48 -24.41 7.42
N PHE A 327 16.83 -23.42 8.26
CA PHE A 327 17.99 -22.55 8.09
C PHE A 327 19.33 -23.23 8.46
N LEU A 328 19.28 -24.40 9.10
CA LEU A 328 20.46 -25.21 9.45
C LEU A 328 20.78 -26.29 8.39
N SER A 329 20.01 -26.36 7.29
CA SER A 329 20.24 -27.38 6.26
C SER A 329 21.61 -27.22 5.58
N ASP A 330 22.29 -28.35 5.33
CA ASP A 330 23.66 -28.33 4.81
C ASP A 330 23.78 -27.73 3.40
N THR A 331 22.74 -27.88 2.56
CA THR A 331 22.77 -27.46 1.15
C THR A 331 22.33 -26.02 0.92
N ASP A 332 21.22 -25.59 1.53
CA ASP A 332 20.62 -24.25 1.32
C ASP A 332 20.47 -23.42 2.60
N GLY A 333 20.81 -23.98 3.76
CA GLY A 333 20.72 -23.31 5.06
C GLY A 333 21.46 -21.97 5.13
N PRO A 334 22.65 -21.80 4.52
CA PRO A 334 23.33 -20.51 4.49
C PRO A 334 22.52 -19.40 3.81
N LYS A 335 21.80 -19.70 2.71
CA LYS A 335 20.94 -18.73 2.02
C LYS A 335 19.77 -18.32 2.91
N CYS A 336 19.08 -19.30 3.49
CA CYS A 336 17.96 -19.05 4.38
C CYS A 336 18.39 -18.30 5.65
N THR A 337 19.59 -18.59 6.16
CA THR A 337 20.17 -17.88 7.31
C THR A 337 20.44 -16.40 6.97
N ALA A 338 20.99 -16.11 5.79
CA ALA A 338 21.20 -14.74 5.34
C ALA A 338 19.88 -13.96 5.21
N ASP A 339 18.88 -14.56 4.56
CA ASP A 339 17.55 -13.98 4.41
C ASP A 339 16.87 -13.73 5.77
N LEU A 340 16.96 -14.70 6.68
CA LEU A 340 16.40 -14.60 8.02
C LEU A 340 17.07 -13.49 8.84
N ASN A 341 18.40 -13.38 8.77
CA ASN A 341 19.15 -12.30 9.40
C ASN A 341 18.72 -10.93 8.88
N LEU A 342 18.56 -10.77 7.56
CA LEU A 342 18.11 -9.53 6.95
C LEU A 342 16.71 -9.14 7.44
N VAL A 343 15.75 -10.08 7.37
CA VAL A 343 14.37 -9.83 7.84
C VAL A 343 14.36 -9.42 9.31
N THR A 344 15.12 -10.12 10.14
CA THR A 344 15.26 -9.86 11.57
C THR A 344 15.85 -8.47 11.83
N ALA A 345 16.94 -8.11 11.16
CA ALA A 345 17.58 -6.80 11.28
C ALA A 345 16.63 -5.66 10.88
N VAL A 346 15.87 -5.86 9.80
CA VAL A 346 14.85 -4.90 9.35
C VAL A 346 13.72 -4.75 10.38
N TRP A 347 13.26 -5.84 11.00
CA TRP A 347 12.24 -5.81 12.05
C TRP A 347 12.70 -5.08 13.31
N PHE A 348 13.94 -5.36 13.78
CA PHE A 348 14.53 -4.66 14.91
C PHE A 348 14.73 -3.18 14.61
N THR A 349 15.20 -2.84 13.40
CA THR A 349 15.35 -1.45 12.95
C THR A 349 14.01 -0.71 12.96
N ALA A 350 12.94 -1.33 12.44
CA ALA A 350 11.61 -0.73 12.46
C ALA A 350 11.10 -0.52 13.90
N SER A 351 11.34 -1.49 14.78
CA SER A 351 10.97 -1.39 16.20
C SER A 351 11.72 -0.24 16.89
N ALA A 352 13.03 -0.12 16.67
CA ALA A 352 13.85 0.97 17.19
C ALA A 352 13.40 2.34 16.66
N VAL A 353 13.06 2.45 15.37
CA VAL A 353 12.50 3.67 14.76
C VAL A 353 11.14 4.04 15.38
N LEU A 354 10.27 3.06 15.65
CA LEU A 354 8.99 3.31 16.31
C LEU A 354 9.19 3.83 17.74
N VAL A 355 10.00 3.14 18.55
CA VAL A 355 10.24 3.49 19.95
C VAL A 355 10.90 4.87 20.05
N SER A 356 11.99 5.09 19.31
CA SER A 356 12.65 6.39 19.26
C SER A 356 11.70 7.50 18.80
N GLY A 357 10.88 7.24 17.78
CA GLY A 357 9.86 8.18 17.30
C GLY A 357 8.83 8.57 18.37
N GLN A 358 8.44 7.65 19.26
CA GLN A 358 7.54 7.95 20.39
C GLN A 358 8.27 8.75 21.49
N LEU A 359 9.49 8.36 21.84
CA LEU A 359 10.30 9.09 22.83
C LEU A 359 10.58 10.53 22.40
N PHE A 360 10.93 10.75 21.12
CA PHE A 360 11.12 12.10 20.58
C PHE A 360 9.83 12.93 20.61
N LYS A 361 8.68 12.35 20.26
CA LYS A 361 7.39 13.04 20.34
C LYS A 361 7.02 13.40 21.78
N ARG A 362 7.32 12.52 22.74
CA ARG A 362 7.09 12.78 24.15
C ARG A 362 7.93 13.96 24.64
N ARG A 363 9.25 13.94 24.40
CA ARG A 363 10.16 15.05 24.74
C ARG A 363 9.74 16.38 24.09
N GLU A 364 9.27 16.35 22.84
CA GLU A 364 8.78 17.56 22.16
C GLU A 364 7.51 18.13 22.79
N ARG A 365 6.60 17.27 23.29
CA ARG A 365 5.41 17.70 24.04
C ARG A 365 5.79 18.30 25.38
N GLU A 366 6.71 17.66 26.11
CA GLU A 366 7.22 18.15 27.39
C GLU A 366 7.88 19.53 27.24
N ARG A 367 8.73 19.73 26.21
CA ARG A 367 9.32 21.05 25.89
C ARG A 367 8.26 22.12 25.57
N ARG A 368 7.22 21.76 24.80
CA ARG A 368 6.12 22.69 24.49
C ARG A 368 5.24 23.01 25.69
N ALA A 369 5.09 22.07 26.62
CA ALA A 369 4.36 22.30 27.87
C ALA A 369 5.16 23.23 28.79
N ALA A 370 6.48 23.01 28.93
CA ALA A 370 7.36 23.86 29.72
C ALA A 370 7.48 25.29 29.16
N GLY A 371 7.50 25.46 27.83
CA GLY A 371 7.57 26.78 27.19
C GLY A 371 6.27 27.57 27.17
N ARG A 372 5.13 27.00 27.59
CA ARG A 372 3.88 27.75 27.77
C ARG A 372 3.87 28.32 29.19
N HIS A 373 4.56 29.44 29.40
CA HIS A 373 4.22 30.32 30.51
C HIS A 373 2.73 30.67 30.37
N ARG A 374 1.92 30.38 31.39
CA ARG A 374 0.51 30.77 31.44
C ARG A 374 0.47 32.29 31.65
N PRO A 375 0.10 33.10 30.65
CA PRO A 375 0.17 34.55 30.77
C PRO A 375 -0.96 35.17 31.62
N HIS A 376 -1.75 34.36 32.32
CA HIS A 376 -2.99 34.79 32.99
C HIS A 376 -3.15 34.14 34.37
N GLN A 377 -2.09 34.10 35.16
CA GLN A 377 -2.17 33.70 36.57
C GLN A 377 -1.62 34.77 37.52
N ASP A 378 -1.61 36.02 37.09
CA ASP A 378 -1.46 37.20 37.96
C ASP A 378 -2.77 37.98 37.99
#